data_AF-A0A554K9M4-F1
#
_entry.id   AF-A0A554K9M4-F1
#
_cell.length_a   1.000
_cell.length_b   1.000
_cell.length_c   1.000
_cell.angle_alpha   90.00
_cell.angle_beta   90.00
_cell.angle_gamma   90.00
#
_symmetry.space_group_name_H-M   'P 1'
#
loop_
_entity.id
_entity.type
_entity.pdbx_description
1 polymer ?
#
loop_
_entity_poly.entity_id
_entity_poly.type
_entity_poly.pdbx_seq_one_letter_code
_entity_poly.pdbx_strand_id
1 'polypeptide(L)' 'MSTPTREALKHLAIVFAYSGVSAILPILLAWLQNDPRWVILIPIINSVWYAVSRYLKEKQLIEQGQ' A
#
# COMPACT_ATOMS: atom_id res chain seq x y z
N MET A 1 16.54 -19.15 -8.53
CA MET A 1 16.36 -18.28 -7.34
C MET A 1 15.82 -19.14 -6.21
N SER A 2 16.38 -19.07 -5.01
CA SER A 2 15.79 -19.72 -3.84
C SER A 2 14.39 -19.14 -3.57
N THR A 3 13.49 -19.97 -3.07
CA THR A 3 12.09 -19.62 -2.73
C THR A 3 11.98 -18.34 -1.88
N PRO A 4 12.83 -18.08 -0.86
CA PRO A 4 12.78 -16.86 -0.06
C PRO A 4 13.05 -15.59 -0.86
N THR A 5 14.03 -15.62 -1.78
CA THR A 5 14.38 -14.45 -2.60
C THR A 5 13.27 -14.08 -3.57
N ARG A 6 12.53 -15.07 -4.10
CA ARG A 6 11.41 -14.84 -5.01
C ARG A 6 10.22 -14.17 -4.29
N GLU A 7 9.91 -14.58 -3.07
CA GLU A 7 8.85 -13.97 -2.26
C GLU A 7 9.20 -12.56 -1.80
N ALA A 8 10.46 -12.31 -1.40
CA ALA A 8 10.93 -10.97 -1.06
C ALA A 8 10.82 -10.00 -2.25
N LEU A 9 11.17 -10.45 -3.46
CA LEU A 9 11.05 -9.64 -4.68
C LEU A 9 9.60 -9.33 -5.04
N LYS A 10 8.68 -10.29 -4.87
CA LYS A 10 7.24 -10.04 -5.07
C LYS A 10 6.73 -9.01 -4.07
N HIS A 11 7.07 -9.16 -2.80
CA HIS A 11 6.66 -8.22 -1.77
C HIS A 11 7.18 -6.81 -2.04
N LEU A 12 8.46 -6.70 -2.41
CA LEU A 12 9.09 -5.44 -2.80
C LEU A 12 8.36 -4.79 -3.98
N ALA A 13 8.04 -5.57 -5.03
CA ALA A 13 7.32 -5.06 -6.19
C ALA A 13 5.91 -4.54 -5.84
N ILE A 14 5.19 -5.24 -4.96
CA ILE A 14 3.87 -4.83 -4.49
C ILE A 14 3.96 -3.52 -3.69
N VAL A 15 4.90 -3.44 -2.74
CA VAL A 15 5.10 -2.23 -1.92
C VAL A 15 5.52 -1.05 -2.78
N PHE A 16 6.41 -1.28 -3.76
CA PHE A 16 6.87 -0.25 -4.68
C PHE A 16 5.73 0.26 -5.57
N ALA A 17 4.96 -0.64 -6.17
CA ALA A 17 3.81 -0.27 -6.99
C ALA A 17 2.75 0.49 -6.19
N TYR A 18 2.42 0.00 -4.99
CA TYR A 18 1.51 0.69 -4.08
C TYR A 18 2.01 2.10 -3.73
N SER A 19 3.29 2.24 -3.39
CA SER A 19 3.89 3.54 -3.02
C SER A 19 3.90 4.52 -4.20
N GLY A 20 4.25 4.06 -5.40
CA GLY A 20 4.25 4.88 -6.61
C GLY A 20 2.86 5.34 -7.00
N VAL A 21 1.88 4.41 -7.03
CA VAL A 21 0.49 4.73 -7.42
C VAL A 21 -0.16 5.64 -6.38
N SER A 22 0.01 5.36 -5.09
CA SER A 22 -0.59 6.16 -4.00
C SER A 22 -0.06 7.59 -3.94
N ALA A 23 1.17 7.84 -4.37
CA ALA A 23 1.73 9.19 -4.45
C ALA A 23 1.27 9.94 -5.72
N ILE A 24 1.24 9.27 -6.88
CA ILE A 24 0.98 9.93 -8.17
C ILE A 24 -0.53 10.13 -8.42
N LEU A 25 -1.36 9.15 -8.05
CA LEU A 25 -2.80 9.18 -8.38
C LEU A 25 -3.53 10.40 -7.78
N PRO A 26 -3.34 10.78 -6.50
CA PRO A 26 -3.98 11.96 -5.92
C PRO A 26 -3.54 13.26 -6.60
N ILE A 27 -2.27 13.34 -6.99
CA ILE A 27 -1.70 14.49 -7.69
C ILE A 27 -2.31 14.62 -9.09
N LEU A 28 -2.43 13.50 -9.83
CA LEU A 28 -3.08 13.49 -11.14
C LEU A 28 -4.55 13.88 -11.06
N LEU A 29 -5.27 13.41 -10.04
CA LEU A 29 -6.67 13.79 -9.83
C LEU A 29 -6.83 15.27 -9.49
N ALA A 30 -5.96 15.80 -8.63
CA ALA A 30 -5.93 17.24 -8.31
C ALA A 30 -5.67 18.08 -9.56
N TRP A 31 -4.75 17.65 -10.43
CA TRP A 31 -4.44 18.32 -11.68
C TRP A 31 -5.57 18.25 -12.70
N LEU A 32 -6.16 17.06 -12.91
CA LEU A 32 -7.23 16.84 -13.89
C LEU A 32 -8.51 17.62 -13.55
N GLN A 33 -8.82 17.73 -12.25
CA GLN A 33 -10.04 18.40 -11.78
C GLN A 33 -9.81 19.86 -11.36
N ASN A 34 -8.55 20.33 -11.39
CA ASN A 34 -8.16 21.66 -10.93
C ASN A 34 -8.63 21.97 -9.49
N ASP A 35 -8.73 20.93 -8.64
CA ASP A 35 -9.14 21.03 -7.24
C ASP A 35 -8.05 20.43 -6.33
N PRO A 36 -7.37 21.24 -5.49
CA PRO A 36 -6.30 20.76 -4.61
C PRO A 36 -6.80 19.83 -3.49
N ARG A 37 -8.12 19.74 -3.24
CA ARG A 37 -8.69 18.88 -2.19
C ARG A 37 -8.43 17.40 -2.45
N TRP A 38 -8.21 16.99 -3.69
CA TRP A 38 -7.88 15.59 -4.04
C TRP A 38 -6.58 15.09 -3.38
N VAL A 39 -5.70 15.99 -2.93
CA VAL A 39 -4.50 15.64 -2.13
C VAL A 39 -4.88 14.96 -0.80
N ILE A 40 -6.11 15.14 -0.28
CA ILE A 40 -6.62 14.43 0.90
C ILE A 40 -6.64 12.90 0.71
N LEU A 41 -6.62 12.41 -0.54
CA LEU A 41 -6.54 10.98 -0.81
C LEU A 41 -5.20 10.39 -0.36
N ILE A 42 -4.12 11.18 -0.29
CA ILE A 42 -2.81 10.68 0.17
C ILE A 42 -2.90 10.07 1.59
N PRO A 43 -3.36 10.81 2.63
CA PRO A 43 -3.49 10.23 3.96
C PRO A 43 -4.55 9.12 4.03
N ILE A 44 -5.62 9.17 3.22
CA ILE A 44 -6.65 8.12 3.18
C ILE A 44 -6.07 6.81 2.65
N ILE A 45 -5.39 6.85 1.50
CA ILE A 45 -4.77 5.67 0.87
C ILE A 45 -3.75 5.06 1.83
N ASN A 46 -2.88 5.88 2.45
CA ASN A 46 -1.92 5.42 3.45
C ASN A 46 -2.58 4.77 4.68
N SER A 47 -3.68 5.33 5.18
CA SER A 47 -4.40 4.78 6.33
C SER A 47 -5.02 3.42 6.00
N VAL A 48 -5.62 3.28 4.80
CA VAL A 48 -6.16 2.00 4.32
C VAL A 48 -5.07 0.95 4.21
N TRP A 49 -3.93 1.29 3.63
CA TRP A 49 -2.81 0.35 3.51
C TRP A 49 -2.23 -0.07 4.86
N TYR A 50 -2.09 0.86 5.80
CA TYR A 50 -1.68 0.54 7.16
C TYR A 50 -2.67 -0.45 7.80
N ALA A 51 -3.97 -0.19 7.70
CA ALA A 51 -5.01 -1.06 8.26
C ALA A 51 -4.99 -2.46 7.60
N VAL A 52 -4.88 -2.55 6.28
CA VAL A 52 -4.81 -3.82 5.55
C VAL A 52 -3.54 -4.59 5.91
N SER A 53 -2.38 -3.92 5.95
CA SER A 53 -1.10 -4.54 6.31
C SER A 53 -1.14 -5.08 7.74
N ARG A 54 -1.71 -4.30 8.67
CA ARG A 54 -1.88 -4.70 10.05
C ARG A 54 -2.84 -5.88 10.19
N TYR A 55 -3.99 -5.83 9.53
CA TYR A 55 -4.97 -6.91 9.55
C TYR A 55 -4.39 -8.23 9.01
N LEU A 56 -3.68 -8.19 7.88
CA LEU A 56 -3.04 -9.38 7.31
C LEU A 56 -1.95 -9.94 8.23
N LYS A 57 -1.18 -9.05 8.88
CA LYS A 57 -0.18 -9.45 9.88
C LYS A 57 -0.83 -10.06 11.12
N GLU A 58 -1.92 -9.49 11.61
CA GLU A 58 -2.68 -9.99 12.76
C GLU A 58 -3.36 -11.33 12.45
N LYS A 59 -3.88 -11.54 11.24
CA LYS A 59 -4.41 -12.85 10.81
C LYS A 59 -3.34 -13.93 10.81
N GLN A 60 -2.09 -13.62 10.46
CA GLN A 60 -0.97 -14.56 10.56
C GLN A 60 -0.41 -14.74 11.99
N LEU A 61 -0.61 -13.77 12.88
CA LEU A 61 -0.24 -13.88 14.31
C LEU A 61 -1.28 -14.65 15.13
N ILE A 62 -2.54 -14.66 14.71
CA ILE A 62 -3.61 -15.44 15.37
C ILE A 62 -3.53 -16.93 15.02
N GLU A 63 -2.95 -17.31 13.86
CA GLU A 63 -2.76 -18.72 13.46
C GLU A 63 -1.51 -19.39 14.06
N GLN A 64 -0.55 -18.64 14.61
CA GLN A 64 0.65 -19.18 15.27
C GLN A 64 0.62 -19.04 16.81
N GLY A 65 -0.53 -18.62 17.36
CA GLY A 65 -0.74 -18.39 18.79
C GLY A 65 -1.37 -19.57 19.56
N GLN A 66 -1.35 -20.79 19.02
CA GLN A 66 -1.71 -22.02 19.73
C GLN A 66 -0.69 -23.12 19.49
#